data_AF-A0A1B6J954-F1
#
_entry.id   AF-A0A1B6J954-F1
#
_cell.length_a   1.000
_cell.length_b   1.000
_cell.length_c   1.000
_cell.angle_alpha   90.00
_cell.angle_beta   90.00
_cell.angle_gamma   90.00
#
_symmetry.space_group_name_H-M   'P 1'
#
loop_
_entity.id
_entity.type
_entity.pdbx_description
1 polymer ?
#
loop_
_entity_poly.entity_id
_entity_poly.type
_entity_poly.pdbx_seq_one_letter_code
_entity_poly.pdbx_strand_id
1 'polypeptide(L)'
;MGRYISSNEAIWHIFSFPIHERDPPVQHLAVHLENGQRVYFSEKNIVQKALQPPKTTLTEFFTLCQKSDVFGQFAKTLLYTEVPYYFTWNNVSKKWEPRKKGTPHPSIPGLFKAKTLGRLYTVHPKQRECFFLRLLLVNVPGPTSFEFLRTVNGRVFNTYQDACCELKLLEADNHWDLTLADAALTSTPNSMRQLFAIILTTCYPTHSLTLWEKYKNYMTEDILYRAKQTNQCPNLDFTPEMYNEALVLIEDL
;
A
#
# COMPACT_ATOMS: atom_id res chain seq x y z
N MET A 1 23.15 15.80 22.07
CA MET A 1 22.24 15.45 23.18
C MET A 1 22.54 14.02 23.61
N GLY A 2 23.08 13.81 24.81
CA GLY A 2 23.22 12.47 25.38
C GLY A 2 21.88 11.98 25.90
N ARG A 3 21.57 10.69 25.71
CA ARG A 3 20.40 10.07 26.34
C ARG A 3 20.75 9.72 27.79
N TYR A 4 20.05 10.32 28.75
CA TYR A 4 20.12 9.94 30.16
C TYR A 4 19.40 8.59 30.35
N ILE A 5 20.03 7.67 31.07
CA ILE A 5 19.46 6.38 31.48
C ILE A 5 19.40 6.40 33.01
N SER A 6 18.27 6.01 33.59
CA SER A 6 18.11 6.01 35.05
C SER A 6 18.98 4.93 35.70
N SER A 7 19.38 5.12 36.97
CA SER A 7 20.18 4.11 37.70
C SER A 7 19.51 2.73 37.75
N ASN A 8 18.17 2.70 37.82
CA ASN A 8 17.39 1.45 37.80
C ASN A 8 17.49 0.74 36.45
N GLU A 9 17.37 1.47 35.34
CA GLU A 9 17.49 0.93 33.99
C GLU A 9 18.94 0.45 33.72
N ALA A 10 19.95 1.18 34.20
CA ALA A 10 21.35 0.79 34.10
C ALA A 10 21.65 -0.54 34.85
N ILE A 11 21.10 -0.71 36.06
CA ILE A 11 21.20 -1.96 36.82
C ILE A 11 20.51 -3.11 36.07
N TRP A 12 19.34 -2.88 35.49
CA TRP A 12 18.64 -3.87 34.66
C TRP A 12 19.45 -4.30 33.43
N HIS A 13 20.10 -3.34 32.77
CA HIS A 13 21.04 -3.63 31.68
C HIS A 13 22.24 -4.46 32.15
N ILE A 14 22.87 -4.12 33.28
CA ILE A 14 24.01 -4.85 33.84
C ILE A 14 23.65 -6.31 34.13
N PHE A 15 22.47 -6.55 34.67
CA PHE A 15 21.99 -7.90 34.97
C PHE A 15 21.30 -8.60 33.80
N SER A 16 21.27 -7.98 32.61
CA SER A 16 20.60 -8.51 31.40
C SER A 16 19.13 -8.88 31.63
N PHE A 17 18.45 -8.18 32.54
CA PHE A 17 17.03 -8.39 32.76
C PHE A 17 16.22 -7.85 31.57
N PRO A 18 15.06 -8.45 31.26
CA PRO A 18 14.16 -7.91 30.24
C PRO A 18 13.73 -6.48 30.63
N ILE A 19 14.09 -5.51 29.79
CA ILE A 19 13.84 -4.07 30.05
C ILE A 19 12.49 -3.64 29.52
N HIS A 20 12.02 -4.34 28.49
CA HIS A 20 10.73 -4.10 27.87
C HIS A 20 10.13 -5.45 27.51
N GLU A 21 8.95 -5.71 28.05
CA GLU A 21 8.06 -6.75 27.57
C GLU A 21 6.94 -6.06 26.78
N ARG A 22 6.67 -6.53 25.57
CA ARG A 22 5.53 -6.07 24.78
C ARG A 22 4.51 -7.20 24.79
N ASP A 23 3.41 -6.99 25.50
CA ASP A 23 2.23 -7.85 25.43
C ASP A 23 1.09 -7.06 24.76
N PRO A 24 0.60 -7.50 23.59
CA PRO A 24 1.08 -8.65 22.82
C PRO A 24 2.45 -8.43 22.13
N PRO A 25 3.22 -9.51 21.88
CA PRO A 25 4.43 -9.41 21.08
C PRO A 25 4.10 -9.05 19.64
N VAL A 26 4.96 -8.24 19.01
CA VAL A 26 4.76 -7.75 17.63
C VAL A 26 5.81 -8.35 16.70
N GLN A 27 5.36 -9.02 15.64
CA GLN A 27 6.21 -9.51 14.57
C GLN A 27 6.16 -8.54 13.38
N HIS A 28 7.32 -7.99 13.01
CA HIS A 28 7.43 -7.16 11.82
C HIS A 28 7.39 -8.00 10.54
N LEU A 29 6.56 -7.58 9.60
CA LEU A 29 6.30 -8.24 8.33
C LEU A 29 6.84 -7.36 7.19
N ALA A 30 7.71 -7.96 6.36
CA ALA A 30 8.33 -7.29 5.23
C ALA A 30 7.26 -7.01 4.16
N VAL A 31 7.38 -5.85 3.51
CA VAL A 31 6.55 -5.44 2.36
C VAL A 31 7.49 -4.84 1.33
N HIS A 32 7.49 -5.40 0.13
CA HIS A 32 8.30 -4.94 -0.99
C HIS A 32 7.74 -5.52 -2.30
N LEU A 33 8.05 -4.89 -3.42
CA LEU A 33 7.76 -5.43 -4.75
C LEU A 33 8.64 -6.65 -5.07
N GLU A 34 8.33 -7.36 -6.15
CA GLU A 34 9.16 -8.44 -6.64
C GLU A 34 10.59 -7.96 -6.88
N ASN A 35 11.58 -8.69 -6.35
CA ASN A 35 13.00 -8.31 -6.34
C ASN A 35 13.33 -6.97 -5.63
N GLY A 36 12.36 -6.30 -5.00
CA GLY A 36 12.54 -5.05 -4.25
C GLY A 36 12.99 -5.24 -2.79
N GLN A 37 13.60 -6.38 -2.47
CA GLN A 37 14.01 -6.70 -1.10
C GLN A 37 15.15 -5.77 -0.64
N ARG A 38 15.13 -5.36 0.62
CA ARG A 38 16.28 -4.66 1.22
C ARG A 38 17.40 -5.66 1.46
N VAL A 39 18.53 -5.46 0.79
CA VAL A 39 19.72 -6.30 0.90
C VAL A 39 20.93 -5.47 1.27
N TYR A 40 21.64 -5.87 2.32
CA TYR A 40 22.97 -5.34 2.64
C TYR A 40 24.01 -6.18 1.93
N PHE A 41 24.92 -5.59 1.16
CA PHE A 41 25.94 -6.32 0.43
C PHE A 41 27.32 -5.68 0.59
N SER A 42 28.35 -6.43 0.24
CA SER A 42 29.72 -5.99 0.07
C SER A 42 30.24 -6.49 -1.28
N GLU A 43 31.37 -5.97 -1.75
CA GLU A 43 31.96 -6.36 -3.04
C GLU A 43 32.12 -7.87 -3.20
N LYS A 44 32.40 -8.58 -2.09
CA LYS A 44 32.61 -10.03 -2.08
C LYS A 44 31.32 -10.85 -2.22
N ASN A 45 30.16 -10.31 -1.84
CA ASN A 45 28.91 -11.08 -1.76
C ASN A 45 27.80 -10.56 -2.70
N ILE A 46 28.02 -9.45 -3.40
CA ILE A 46 27.02 -8.82 -4.27
C ILE A 46 26.47 -9.79 -5.33
N VAL A 47 27.34 -10.54 -6.01
CA VAL A 47 26.95 -11.48 -7.06
C VAL A 47 26.08 -12.60 -6.49
N GLN A 48 26.49 -13.17 -5.35
CA GLN A 48 25.71 -14.22 -4.67
C GLN A 48 24.34 -13.71 -4.22
N LYS A 49 24.27 -12.48 -3.68
CA LYS A 49 23.01 -11.90 -3.22
C LYS A 49 22.07 -11.48 -4.34
N ALA A 50 22.61 -11.11 -5.50
CA ALA A 50 21.83 -10.84 -6.70
C ALA A 50 21.23 -12.13 -7.27
N LEU A 51 22.00 -13.23 -7.28
CA LEU A 51 21.54 -14.54 -7.76
C LEU A 51 20.56 -15.22 -6.77
N GLN A 52 20.79 -15.06 -5.47
CA GLN A 52 19.98 -15.64 -4.41
C GLN A 52 19.61 -14.57 -3.38
N PRO A 53 18.53 -13.81 -3.64
CA PRO A 53 18.05 -12.80 -2.72
C PRO A 53 17.68 -13.42 -1.36
N PRO A 54 17.95 -12.71 -0.25
CA PRO A 54 17.66 -13.24 1.08
C PRO A 54 16.15 -13.41 1.30
N LYS A 55 15.77 -14.56 1.86
CA LYS A 55 14.37 -14.81 2.21
C LYS A 55 13.83 -13.77 3.19
N THR A 56 12.69 -13.21 2.84
CA THR A 56 11.92 -12.28 3.66
C THR A 56 10.72 -13.00 4.26
N THR A 57 10.10 -12.40 5.28
CA THR A 57 8.83 -12.90 5.84
C THR A 57 7.73 -13.00 4.79
N LEU A 58 7.75 -12.14 3.76
CA LEU A 58 6.79 -12.13 2.66
C LEU A 58 7.03 -13.28 1.67
N THR A 59 8.26 -13.39 1.16
CA THR A 59 8.60 -14.45 0.18
C THR A 59 8.51 -15.84 0.77
N GLU A 60 8.84 -16.00 2.05
CA GLU A 60 8.65 -17.26 2.75
C GLU A 60 7.18 -17.52 3.10
N PHE A 61 6.33 -16.49 3.26
CA PHE A 61 4.89 -16.69 3.39
C PHE A 61 4.29 -17.27 2.10
N PHE A 62 4.74 -16.81 0.93
CA PHE A 62 4.37 -17.43 -0.35
C PHE A 62 4.80 -18.90 -0.41
N THR A 63 6.04 -19.17 -0.01
CA THR A 63 6.57 -20.55 0.05
C THR A 63 5.77 -21.42 1.03
N LEU A 64 5.33 -20.86 2.17
CA LEU A 64 4.48 -21.55 3.13
C LEU A 64 3.12 -21.90 2.52
N CYS A 65 2.49 -20.97 1.80
CA CYS A 65 1.22 -21.18 1.13
C CYS A 65 1.31 -22.18 -0.04
N GLN A 66 2.49 -22.38 -0.63
CA GLN A 66 2.70 -23.38 -1.69
C GLN A 66 2.80 -24.82 -1.16
N LYS A 67 3.02 -25.02 0.15
CA LYS A 67 3.15 -26.38 0.69
C LYS A 67 1.81 -27.14 0.59
N SER A 68 1.90 -28.42 0.28
CA SER A 68 0.76 -29.33 0.17
C SER A 68 0.35 -29.96 1.50
N ASP A 69 1.16 -29.79 2.56
CA ASP A 69 0.88 -30.31 3.90
C ASP A 69 -0.27 -29.55 4.59
N VAL A 70 -0.76 -30.10 5.70
CA VAL A 70 -1.90 -29.53 6.45
C VAL A 70 -1.61 -28.08 6.85
N PHE A 71 -0.35 -27.76 7.20
CA PHE A 71 0.05 -26.40 7.56
C PHE A 71 0.05 -25.44 6.38
N GLY A 72 0.49 -25.88 5.19
CA GLY A 72 0.43 -25.09 3.97
C GLY A 72 -1.00 -24.80 3.53
N GLN A 73 -1.88 -25.82 3.58
CA GLN A 73 -3.30 -25.62 3.28
C GLN A 73 -3.98 -24.67 4.27
N PHE A 74 -3.62 -24.73 5.55
CA PHE A 74 -4.08 -23.76 6.53
C PHE A 74 -3.50 -22.36 6.29
N ALA A 75 -2.22 -22.25 5.92
CA ALA A 75 -1.62 -20.95 5.62
C ALA A 75 -2.32 -20.25 4.45
N LYS A 76 -2.87 -21.01 3.49
CA LYS A 76 -3.68 -20.44 2.39
C LYS A 76 -4.97 -19.75 2.87
N THR A 77 -5.45 -20.05 4.07
CA THR A 77 -6.65 -19.41 4.63
C THR A 77 -6.33 -18.15 5.43
N LEU A 78 -5.05 -17.82 5.62
CA LEU A 78 -4.62 -16.70 6.46
C LEU A 78 -4.31 -15.46 5.63
N LEU A 79 -4.65 -14.29 6.18
CA LEU A 79 -4.08 -13.02 5.75
C LEU A 79 -2.64 -12.92 6.23
N TYR A 80 -1.81 -12.12 5.55
CA TYR A 80 -0.40 -12.02 5.90
C TYR A 80 -0.18 -11.47 7.33
N THR A 81 -1.06 -10.57 7.79
CA THR A 81 -1.07 -10.02 9.15
C THR A 81 -1.42 -11.04 10.24
N GLU A 82 -2.08 -12.14 9.86
CA GLU A 82 -2.54 -13.20 10.78
C GLU A 82 -1.53 -14.34 10.90
N VAL A 83 -0.58 -14.46 9.97
CA VAL A 83 0.47 -15.49 9.99
C VAL A 83 1.17 -15.58 11.35
N PRO A 84 1.56 -14.46 12.00
CA PRO A 84 2.22 -14.51 13.30
C PRO A 84 1.39 -15.10 14.44
N TYR A 85 0.05 -15.17 14.31
CA TYR A 85 -0.80 -15.82 15.29
C TYR A 85 -0.51 -17.32 15.37
N TYR A 86 -0.23 -17.96 14.24
CA TYR A 86 -0.11 -19.42 14.13
C TYR A 86 1.30 -19.89 13.79
N PHE A 87 2.13 -19.02 13.23
CA PHE A 87 3.49 -19.33 12.81
C PHE A 87 4.49 -18.37 13.46
N THR A 88 5.66 -18.88 13.79
CA THR A 88 6.78 -18.10 14.33
C THR A 88 7.86 -17.96 13.27
N TRP A 89 8.42 -16.76 13.15
CA TRP A 89 9.53 -16.51 12.25
C TRP A 89 10.84 -16.97 12.87
N ASN A 90 11.51 -17.94 12.24
CA ASN A 90 12.85 -18.35 12.63
C ASN A 90 13.89 -17.49 11.90
N ASN A 91 14.56 -16.61 12.65
CA ASN A 91 15.54 -15.68 12.09
C ASN A 91 16.80 -16.34 11.52
N VAL A 92 17.14 -17.54 12.00
CA VAL A 92 18.33 -18.29 11.57
C VAL A 92 18.04 -19.04 10.28
N SER A 93 16.96 -19.83 10.26
CA SER A 93 16.59 -20.59 9.06
C SER A 93 15.87 -19.76 8.00
N LYS A 94 15.40 -18.54 8.37
CA LYS A 94 14.56 -17.66 7.56
C LYS A 94 13.29 -18.37 7.07
N LYS A 95 12.63 -19.09 7.98
CA LYS A 95 11.43 -19.89 7.72
C LYS A 95 10.30 -19.56 8.68
N TRP A 96 9.06 -19.71 8.21
CA TRP A 96 7.88 -19.78 9.06
C TRP A 96 7.73 -21.19 9.62
N GLU A 97 7.67 -21.31 10.94
CA GLU A 97 7.51 -22.59 11.64
C GLU A 97 6.18 -22.61 12.40
N PRO A 98 5.44 -23.74 12.40
CA PRO A 98 4.22 -23.88 13.19
C PRO A 98 4.49 -23.57 14.66
N ARG A 99 3.64 -22.74 15.25
CA ARG A 99 3.79 -22.36 16.65
C ARG A 99 3.44 -23.54 17.55
N LYS A 100 4.27 -23.77 18.58
CA LYS A 100 4.16 -24.88 19.54
C LYS A 100 3.66 -24.45 20.94
N LYS A 101 3.31 -23.17 21.12
CA LYS A 101 2.88 -22.58 22.40
C LYS A 101 1.68 -21.65 22.17
N GLY A 102 0.75 -21.60 23.11
CA GLY A 102 -0.45 -20.78 23.04
C GLY A 102 -1.71 -21.62 23.24
N THR A 103 -2.84 -21.18 22.69
CA THR A 103 -4.07 -21.96 22.67
C THR A 103 -4.05 -22.96 21.51
N PRO A 104 -4.30 -24.26 21.73
CA PRO A 104 -4.35 -25.24 20.64
C PRO A 104 -5.35 -24.84 19.56
N HIS A 105 -5.01 -25.03 18.29
CA HIS A 105 -5.96 -24.87 17.20
C HIS A 105 -6.99 -26.01 17.26
N PRO A 106 -8.30 -25.74 17.14
CA PRO A 106 -9.35 -26.75 17.38
C PRO A 106 -9.29 -27.94 16.41
N SER A 107 -8.82 -27.71 15.17
CA SER A 107 -8.91 -28.71 14.10
C SER A 107 -7.56 -29.20 13.55
N ILE A 108 -6.44 -28.60 13.97
CA ILE A 108 -5.12 -28.90 13.39
C ILE A 108 -4.18 -29.34 14.51
N PRO A 109 -3.91 -30.66 14.64
CA PRO A 109 -3.01 -31.19 15.65
C PRO A 109 -1.61 -30.57 15.55
N GLY A 110 -1.06 -30.18 16.69
CA GLY A 110 0.29 -29.60 16.78
C GLY A 110 0.40 -28.12 16.37
N LEU A 111 -0.70 -27.47 16.00
CA LEU A 111 -0.75 -26.03 15.74
C LEU A 111 -1.35 -25.27 16.92
N PHE A 112 -0.74 -24.15 17.29
CA PHE A 112 -1.19 -23.30 18.39
C PHE A 112 -1.35 -21.86 17.93
N LYS A 113 -2.34 -21.17 18.49
CA LYS A 113 -2.59 -19.74 18.31
C LYS A 113 -2.03 -18.95 19.48
N ALA A 114 -1.32 -17.86 19.21
CA ALA A 114 -0.91 -16.89 20.22
C ALA A 114 -1.40 -15.48 19.86
N LYS A 115 -1.38 -14.58 20.84
CA LYS A 115 -1.77 -13.17 20.68
C LYS A 115 -0.73 -12.33 19.91
N THR A 116 0.17 -12.90 19.11
CA THR A 116 1.26 -12.15 18.45
C THR A 116 0.75 -11.32 17.26
N LEU A 117 0.86 -9.99 17.31
CA LEU A 117 0.39 -9.12 16.23
C LEU A 117 1.38 -9.07 15.06
N GLY A 118 0.89 -9.27 13.83
CA GLY A 118 1.65 -9.02 12.61
C GLY A 118 1.59 -7.56 12.20
N ARG A 119 2.73 -6.85 12.21
CA ARG A 119 2.83 -5.45 11.83
C ARG A 119 3.56 -5.29 10.51
N LEU A 120 2.82 -4.89 9.47
CA LEU A 120 3.39 -4.49 8.19
C LEU A 120 4.12 -3.16 8.32
N TYR A 121 5.27 -3.03 7.64
CA TYR A 121 5.95 -1.74 7.55
C TYR A 121 5.05 -0.67 6.93
N THR A 122 5.19 0.56 7.41
CA THR A 122 4.55 1.73 6.81
C THR A 122 5.18 1.95 5.44
N VAL A 123 4.36 1.95 4.40
CA VAL A 123 4.76 2.29 3.04
C VAL A 123 4.31 3.72 2.78
N HIS A 124 5.22 4.57 2.30
CA HIS A 124 4.89 5.95 1.95
C HIS A 124 3.97 5.97 0.71
N PRO A 125 2.90 6.79 0.67
CA PRO A 125 1.97 6.84 -0.47
C PRO A 125 2.65 7.08 -1.85
N LYS A 126 3.73 7.86 -1.89
CA LYS A 126 4.58 8.03 -3.09
C LYS A 126 5.11 6.70 -3.70
N GLN A 127 5.24 5.63 -2.90
CA GLN A 127 5.55 4.29 -3.39
C GLN A 127 4.25 3.58 -3.79
N ARG A 128 3.59 4.11 -4.83
CA ARG A 128 2.22 3.79 -5.23
C ARG A 128 1.96 2.27 -5.32
N GLU A 129 2.76 1.54 -6.09
CA GLU A 129 2.58 0.10 -6.25
C GLU A 129 2.83 -0.70 -4.96
N CYS A 130 3.79 -0.28 -4.13
CA CYS A 130 4.08 -0.94 -2.86
C CYS A 130 2.95 -0.72 -1.85
N PHE A 131 2.29 0.44 -1.91
CA PHE A 131 1.10 0.74 -1.11
C PHE A 131 -0.06 -0.19 -1.49
N PHE A 132 -0.35 -0.38 -2.78
CA PHE A 132 -1.40 -1.30 -3.23
C PHE A 132 -1.06 -2.77 -2.95
N LEU A 133 0.21 -3.17 -3.10
CA LEU A 133 0.66 -4.49 -2.66
C LEU A 133 0.40 -4.71 -1.16
N ARG A 134 0.68 -3.71 -0.32
CA ARG A 134 0.37 -3.78 1.11
C ARG A 134 -1.12 -3.96 1.35
N LEU A 135 -1.96 -3.25 0.61
CA LEU A 135 -3.42 -3.36 0.71
C LEU A 135 -3.89 -4.77 0.35
N LEU A 136 -3.37 -5.36 -0.74
CA LEU A 136 -3.66 -6.74 -1.12
C LEU A 136 -3.23 -7.73 -0.03
N LEU A 137 -2.05 -7.57 0.57
CA LEU A 137 -1.59 -8.46 1.65
C LEU A 137 -2.45 -8.44 2.92
N VAL A 138 -3.23 -7.37 3.12
CA VAL A 138 -4.17 -7.25 4.23
C VAL A 138 -5.53 -7.85 3.89
N ASN A 139 -5.89 -8.00 2.61
CA ASN A 139 -7.23 -8.38 2.17
C ASN A 139 -7.29 -9.72 1.40
N VAL A 140 -6.17 -10.19 0.86
CA VAL A 140 -6.07 -11.41 0.05
C VAL A 140 -5.42 -12.52 0.88
N PRO A 141 -6.13 -13.59 1.21
CA PRO A 141 -5.58 -14.70 1.96
C PRO A 141 -4.72 -15.60 1.08
N GLY A 142 -3.71 -16.23 1.69
CA GLY A 142 -2.96 -17.32 1.08
C GLY A 142 -2.20 -17.06 -0.22
N PRO A 143 -1.64 -15.86 -0.48
CA PRO A 143 -0.92 -15.63 -1.72
C PRO A 143 0.26 -16.57 -1.90
N THR A 144 0.42 -17.10 -3.11
CA THR A 144 1.49 -18.04 -3.45
C THR A 144 2.60 -17.40 -4.28
N SER A 145 2.41 -16.18 -4.78
CA SER A 145 3.41 -15.41 -5.52
C SER A 145 3.01 -13.93 -5.62
N PHE A 146 3.91 -13.10 -6.15
CA PHE A 146 3.59 -11.72 -6.52
C PHE A 146 2.53 -11.65 -7.64
N GLU A 147 2.61 -12.56 -8.61
CA GLU A 147 1.64 -12.68 -9.69
C GLU A 147 0.25 -13.08 -9.16
N PHE A 148 0.19 -13.99 -8.18
CA PHE A 148 -1.07 -14.36 -7.53
C PHE A 148 -1.79 -13.14 -6.96
N LEU A 149 -1.06 -12.23 -6.29
CA LEU A 149 -1.64 -10.99 -5.75
C LEU A 149 -2.20 -10.08 -6.83
N ARG A 150 -1.65 -10.13 -8.05
CA ARG A 150 -2.16 -9.39 -9.23
C ARG A 150 -3.23 -10.17 -10.00
N THR A 151 -3.58 -11.37 -9.57
CA THR A 151 -4.55 -12.22 -10.27
C THR A 151 -5.90 -12.11 -9.59
N VAL A 152 -6.90 -11.58 -10.30
CA VAL A 152 -8.27 -11.47 -9.81
C VAL A 152 -9.21 -12.05 -10.86
N ASN A 153 -10.15 -12.92 -10.45
CA ASN A 153 -11.09 -13.60 -11.35
C ASN A 153 -10.42 -14.34 -12.53
N GLY A 154 -9.22 -14.89 -12.31
CA GLY A 154 -8.45 -15.62 -13.35
C GLY A 154 -7.72 -14.72 -14.35
N ARG A 155 -7.78 -13.39 -14.20
CA ARG A 155 -7.04 -12.42 -15.02
C ARG A 155 -5.85 -11.86 -14.23
N VAL A 156 -4.67 -11.90 -14.83
CA VAL A 156 -3.48 -11.25 -14.29
C VAL A 156 -3.48 -9.77 -14.71
N PHE A 157 -3.36 -8.87 -13.73
CA PHE A 157 -3.27 -7.43 -13.95
C PHE A 157 -1.81 -6.95 -14.00
N ASN A 158 -1.57 -5.85 -14.71
CA ASN A 158 -0.24 -5.29 -14.85
C ASN A 158 0.25 -4.64 -13.54
N THR A 159 -0.64 -3.93 -12.85
CA THR A 159 -0.36 -3.21 -11.61
C THR A 159 -1.10 -3.81 -10.42
N TYR A 160 -0.58 -3.61 -9.21
CA TYR A 160 -1.29 -3.96 -7.98
C TYR A 160 -2.49 -3.04 -7.75
N GLN A 161 -2.43 -1.80 -8.25
CA GLN A 161 -3.56 -0.88 -8.24
C GLN A 161 -4.77 -1.46 -8.97
N ASP A 162 -4.59 -1.94 -10.21
CA ASP A 162 -5.69 -2.48 -11.02
C ASP A 162 -6.31 -3.73 -10.36
N ALA A 163 -5.49 -4.58 -9.73
CA ALA A 163 -5.98 -5.71 -8.95
C ALA A 163 -6.81 -5.26 -7.74
N CYS A 164 -6.40 -4.22 -7.02
CA CYS A 164 -7.20 -3.61 -5.95
C CYS A 164 -8.52 -3.03 -6.47
N CYS A 165 -8.50 -2.38 -7.65
CA CYS A 165 -9.71 -1.85 -8.30
C CYS A 165 -10.71 -2.98 -8.61
N GLU A 166 -10.23 -4.06 -9.23
CA GLU A 166 -11.06 -5.21 -9.59
C GLU A 166 -11.65 -5.91 -8.33
N LEU A 167 -10.87 -5.98 -7.24
CA LEU A 167 -11.34 -6.48 -5.95
C LEU A 167 -12.24 -5.48 -5.19
N LYS A 168 -12.49 -4.29 -5.74
CA LYS A 168 -13.27 -3.22 -5.11
C LYS A 168 -12.76 -2.83 -3.73
N LEU A 169 -11.43 -2.88 -3.55
CA LEU A 169 -10.76 -2.44 -2.32
C LEU A 169 -10.51 -0.92 -2.30
N LEU A 170 -10.66 -0.26 -3.46
CA LEU A 170 -10.55 1.19 -3.60
C LEU A 170 -11.95 1.79 -3.63
N GLU A 171 -12.09 3.00 -3.10
CA GLU A 171 -13.34 3.75 -3.21
C GLU A 171 -13.70 3.94 -4.68
N ALA A 172 -14.99 3.77 -4.99
CA ALA A 172 -15.46 3.92 -6.36
C ALA A 172 -15.33 5.39 -6.78
N ASP A 173 -14.46 5.66 -7.75
CA ASP A 173 -14.26 6.99 -8.35
C ASP A 173 -15.55 7.63 -8.88
N ASN A 174 -16.64 6.85 -9.02
CA ASN A 174 -17.96 7.35 -9.37
C ASN A 174 -18.46 8.46 -8.44
N HIS A 175 -18.05 8.45 -7.15
CA HIS A 175 -18.45 9.54 -6.25
C HIS A 175 -17.82 10.87 -6.67
N TRP A 176 -16.55 10.86 -7.11
CA TRP A 176 -15.85 12.05 -7.61
C TRP A 176 -16.42 12.53 -8.94
N ASP A 177 -16.78 11.59 -9.81
CA ASP A 177 -17.43 11.90 -11.08
C ASP A 177 -18.79 12.59 -10.87
N LEU A 178 -19.64 12.02 -10.00
CA LEU A 178 -20.94 12.63 -9.63
C LEU A 178 -20.75 13.99 -8.97
N THR A 179 -19.78 14.11 -8.06
CA THR A 179 -19.50 15.36 -7.33
C THR A 179 -19.05 16.47 -8.29
N LEU A 180 -18.16 16.15 -9.24
CA LEU A 180 -17.72 17.11 -10.27
C LEU A 180 -18.80 17.39 -11.30
N ALA A 181 -19.68 16.43 -11.61
CA ALA A 181 -20.85 16.65 -12.46
C ALA A 181 -21.82 17.67 -11.83
N ASP A 182 -22.12 17.53 -10.54
CA ASP A 182 -22.98 18.47 -9.82
C ASP A 182 -22.32 19.87 -9.72
N ALA A 183 -21.01 19.91 -9.45
CA ALA A 183 -20.27 21.16 -9.40
C ALA A 183 -20.24 21.87 -10.76
N ALA A 184 -20.10 21.13 -11.86
CA ALA A 184 -20.10 21.68 -13.22
C ALA A 184 -21.41 22.41 -13.57
N LEU A 185 -22.51 22.06 -12.92
CA LEU A 185 -23.82 22.71 -13.13
C LEU A 185 -24.07 23.90 -12.20
N THR A 186 -23.36 23.99 -11.07
CA THR A 186 -23.74 24.89 -9.96
C THR A 186 -22.62 25.82 -9.49
N SER A 187 -21.37 25.54 -9.85
CA SER A 187 -20.19 26.19 -9.30
C SER A 187 -19.47 27.07 -10.33
N THR A 188 -18.70 28.03 -9.83
CA THR A 188 -17.80 28.82 -10.68
C THR A 188 -16.56 28.02 -11.08
N PRO A 189 -15.88 28.35 -12.19
CA PRO A 189 -14.65 27.68 -12.60
C PRO A 189 -13.58 27.66 -11.51
N ASN A 190 -13.45 28.74 -10.73
CA ASN A 190 -12.51 28.80 -9.62
C ASN A 190 -12.87 27.83 -8.48
N SER A 191 -14.15 27.76 -8.11
CA SER A 191 -14.64 26.80 -7.10
C SER A 191 -14.47 25.35 -7.59
N MET A 192 -14.65 25.09 -8.88
CA MET A 192 -14.37 23.77 -9.46
C MET A 192 -12.89 23.40 -9.39
N ARG A 193 -11.98 24.34 -9.70
CA ARG A 193 -10.53 24.12 -9.54
C ARG A 193 -10.16 23.80 -8.09
N GLN A 194 -10.73 24.52 -7.12
CA GLN A 194 -10.56 24.23 -5.69
C GLN A 194 -11.06 22.84 -5.29
N LEU A 195 -12.28 22.48 -5.71
CA LEU A 195 -12.84 21.16 -5.45
C LEU A 195 -11.96 20.05 -6.06
N PHE A 196 -11.49 20.25 -7.28
CA PHE A 196 -10.60 19.30 -7.94
C PHE A 196 -9.26 19.17 -7.20
N ALA A 197 -8.64 20.28 -6.75
CA ALA A 197 -7.43 20.26 -5.93
C ALA A 197 -7.63 19.49 -4.61
N ILE A 198 -8.77 19.68 -3.93
CA ILE A 198 -9.13 18.94 -2.72
C ILE A 198 -9.26 17.45 -3.01
N ILE A 199 -9.98 17.06 -4.08
CA ILE A 199 -10.12 15.65 -4.48
C ILE A 199 -8.74 15.03 -4.72
N LEU A 200 -7.85 15.72 -5.46
CA LEU A 200 -6.51 15.21 -5.75
C LEU A 200 -5.64 15.04 -4.51
N THR A 201 -5.69 15.98 -3.57
CA THR A 201 -4.79 16.02 -2.40
C THR A 201 -5.30 15.21 -1.22
N THR A 202 -6.61 15.07 -1.07
CA THR A 202 -7.23 14.43 0.10
C THR A 202 -7.83 13.07 -0.21
N CYS A 203 -8.38 12.88 -1.40
CA CYS A 203 -9.12 11.67 -1.76
C CYS A 203 -8.31 10.69 -2.62
N TYR A 204 -7.23 11.15 -3.26
CA TYR A 204 -6.34 10.33 -4.10
C TYR A 204 -7.11 9.47 -5.13
N PRO A 205 -7.93 10.09 -6.00
CA PRO A 205 -8.77 9.38 -6.97
C PRO A 205 -7.94 8.44 -7.84
N THR A 206 -8.50 7.27 -8.14
CA THR A 206 -7.80 6.21 -8.89
C THR A 206 -7.46 6.68 -10.30
N HIS A 207 -8.38 7.42 -10.93
CA HIS A 207 -8.33 7.92 -12.30
C HIS A 207 -8.41 9.46 -12.40
N SER A 208 -7.50 10.17 -11.70
CA SER A 208 -7.41 11.64 -11.72
C SER A 208 -7.36 12.24 -13.13
N LEU A 209 -6.60 11.63 -14.05
CA LEU A 209 -6.49 12.08 -15.43
C LEU A 209 -7.83 12.01 -16.16
N THR A 210 -8.60 10.94 -15.96
CA THR A 210 -9.93 10.78 -16.56
C THR A 210 -10.90 11.85 -16.07
N LEU A 211 -10.86 12.19 -14.77
CA LEU A 211 -11.64 13.28 -14.21
C LEU A 211 -11.24 14.64 -14.80
N TRP A 212 -9.93 14.91 -14.91
CA TRP A 212 -9.43 16.12 -15.56
C TRP A 212 -9.94 16.25 -17.00
N GLU A 213 -9.73 15.23 -17.82
CA GLU A 213 -10.13 15.26 -19.24
C GLU A 213 -11.64 15.50 -19.42
N LYS A 214 -12.47 14.97 -18.52
CA LYS A 214 -13.92 15.13 -18.56
C LYS A 214 -14.39 16.54 -18.15
N TYR A 215 -13.75 17.16 -17.15
CA TYR A 215 -14.24 18.40 -16.55
C TYR A 215 -13.40 19.65 -16.84
N LYS A 216 -12.25 19.53 -17.53
CA LYS A 216 -11.33 20.65 -17.81
C LYS A 216 -12.00 21.88 -18.44
N ASN A 217 -12.97 21.70 -19.33
CA ASN A 217 -13.66 22.83 -19.97
C ASN A 217 -14.39 23.71 -18.96
N TYR A 218 -15.08 23.10 -18.00
CA TYR A 218 -15.78 23.83 -16.94
C TYR A 218 -14.80 24.54 -15.99
N MET A 219 -13.63 23.94 -15.75
CA MET A 219 -12.56 24.54 -14.96
C MET A 219 -11.79 25.65 -15.70
N THR A 220 -11.97 25.82 -17.01
CA THR A 220 -11.24 26.77 -17.85
C THR A 220 -12.14 27.86 -18.43
N GLU A 221 -13.45 27.81 -18.17
CA GLU A 221 -14.44 28.70 -18.79
C GLU A 221 -14.17 30.20 -18.51
N ASP A 222 -13.72 30.55 -17.31
CA ASP A 222 -13.37 31.92 -16.94
C ASP A 222 -12.13 32.45 -17.70
N ILE A 223 -11.17 31.57 -17.98
CA ILE A 223 -9.98 31.88 -18.78
C ILE A 223 -10.38 32.11 -20.24
N LEU A 224 -11.23 31.23 -20.79
CA LEU A 224 -11.77 31.39 -22.14
C LEU A 224 -12.55 32.71 -22.27
N TYR A 225 -13.40 33.01 -21.29
CA TYR A 225 -14.18 34.25 -21.27
C TYR A 225 -13.28 35.49 -21.25
N ARG A 226 -12.24 35.50 -20.40
CA ARG A 226 -11.25 36.58 -20.33
C ARG A 226 -10.53 36.76 -21.68
N ALA A 227 -10.09 35.67 -22.29
CA ALA A 227 -9.40 35.69 -23.58
C ALA A 227 -10.28 36.21 -24.72
N LYS A 228 -11.58 35.85 -24.73
CA LYS A 228 -12.56 36.38 -25.71
C LYS A 228 -12.70 37.90 -25.60
N GLN A 229 -12.74 38.42 -24.38
CA GLN A 229 -12.84 39.87 -24.14
C GLN A 229 -11.57 40.61 -24.55
N THR A 230 -10.40 40.10 -24.18
CA THR A 230 -9.11 40.74 -24.48
C THR A 230 -8.81 40.76 -25.99
N ASN A 231 -9.10 39.66 -26.68
CA ASN A 231 -8.78 39.51 -28.10
C ASN A 231 -9.91 39.95 -29.05
N GLN A 232 -11.05 40.39 -28.51
CA GLN A 232 -12.26 40.75 -29.28
C GLN A 232 -12.69 39.66 -30.29
N CYS A 233 -12.43 38.39 -29.96
CA CYS A 233 -12.68 37.24 -30.82
C CYS A 233 -13.76 36.35 -30.18
N PRO A 234 -15.05 36.58 -30.46
CA PRO A 234 -16.15 35.84 -29.81
C PRO A 234 -16.17 34.34 -30.15
N ASN A 235 -15.62 33.97 -31.31
CA ASN A 235 -15.55 32.58 -31.80
C ASN A 235 -14.29 31.83 -31.33
N LEU A 236 -13.55 32.35 -30.35
CA LEU A 236 -12.43 31.63 -29.76
C LEU A 236 -12.95 30.36 -29.05
N ASP A 237 -12.28 29.24 -29.27
CA ASP A 237 -12.54 27.98 -28.57
C ASP A 237 -11.41 27.71 -27.57
N PHE A 238 -11.56 26.67 -26.74
CA PHE A 238 -10.53 26.26 -25.79
C PHE A 238 -9.22 25.92 -26.50
N THR A 239 -8.11 26.39 -25.94
CA THR A 239 -6.77 26.08 -26.44
C THR A 239 -5.95 25.33 -25.39
N PRO A 240 -4.91 24.57 -25.79
CA PRO A 240 -4.00 23.91 -24.85
C PRO A 240 -3.37 24.85 -23.82
N GLU A 241 -3.09 26.10 -24.21
CA GLU A 241 -2.51 27.11 -23.34
C GLU A 241 -3.47 27.49 -22.20
N MET A 242 -4.77 27.56 -22.49
CA MET A 242 -5.79 27.84 -21.48
C MET A 242 -5.93 26.70 -20.46
N TYR A 243 -5.83 25.45 -20.92
CA TYR A 243 -5.82 24.29 -20.01
C TYR A 243 -4.56 24.28 -19.14
N ASN A 244 -3.41 24.66 -19.70
CA ASN A 244 -2.17 24.78 -18.92
C ASN A 244 -2.28 25.89 -17.86
N GLU A 245 -2.86 27.05 -18.21
CA GLU A 245 -3.13 28.10 -17.22
C GLU A 245 -4.05 27.61 -16.10
N ALA A 246 -5.12 26.87 -16.44
CA ALA A 246 -6.00 26.28 -15.43
C ALA A 246 -5.27 25.27 -14.51
N LEU A 247 -4.34 24.48 -15.05
CA LEU A 247 -3.51 23.57 -14.25
C LEU A 247 -2.56 24.32 -13.32
N VAL A 248 -1.93 25.41 -13.77
CA VAL A 248 -1.10 26.28 -12.92
C VAL A 248 -1.94 26.86 -11.78
N LEU A 249 -3.13 27.35 -12.08
CA LEU A 249 -4.06 27.84 -11.06
C LEU A 249 -4.53 26.76 -10.09
N ILE A 250 -4.49 25.47 -10.45
CA ILE A 250 -4.77 24.35 -9.55
C ILE A 250 -3.55 24.04 -8.67
N GLU A 251 -2.33 24.16 -9.21
CA GLU A 251 -1.09 23.94 -8.47
C GLU A 251 -0.85 24.99 -7.38
N ASP A 252 -1.30 26.22 -7.62
CA ASP A 252 -1.17 27.35 -6.69
C ASP A 252 -2.20 27.35 -5.53
N LEU A 253 -3.12 26.37 -5.48
CA LEU A 253 -4.16 26.21 -4.44
C LEU A 253 -3.72 25.32 -3.27
#